data_AF-A0A959G150-F1
#
_entry.id   AF-A0A959G150-F1
#
_cell.length_a   1.000
_cell.length_b   1.000
_cell.length_c   1.000
_cell.angle_alpha   90.00
_cell.angle_beta   90.00
_cell.angle_gamma   90.00
#
_symmetry.space_group_name_H-M   'P 1'
#
loop_
_entity.id
_entity.type
_entity.pdbx_description
1 polymer ?
#
loop_
_entity_poly.entity_id
_entity_poly.type
_entity_poly.pdbx_seq_one_letter_code
_entity_poly.pdbx_strand_id
1 'polypeptide(L)'
;MIWQTKLLTVFAFILLWSACKKDTPPGEVMYTVTFSGTWTSQDHPTDYPSNAHFSKAVGWSHEAGATFFELGQLATEGVKVMAETGDP
;
A
#
# COMPACT_ATOMS: atom_id res chain seq x y z
N MET A 1 -35.63 25.31 -37.94
CA MET A 1 -35.73 24.87 -36.52
C MET A 1 -34.97 23.57 -36.22
N ILE A 2 -34.95 22.56 -37.10
CA ILE A 2 -34.27 21.25 -36.91
C ILE A 2 -32.73 21.32 -36.90
N TRP A 3 -32.13 22.30 -37.59
CA TRP A 3 -30.67 22.44 -37.67
C TRP A 3 -30.03 23.05 -36.41
N GLN A 4 -30.78 23.89 -35.68
CA GLN A 4 -30.30 24.46 -34.42
C GLN A 4 -30.30 23.44 -33.29
N THR A 5 -31.29 22.55 -33.24
CA THR A 5 -31.33 21.44 -32.27
C THR A 5 -30.22 20.41 -32.52
N LYS A 6 -29.78 20.19 -33.77
CA LYS A 6 -28.60 19.35 -34.08
C LYS A 6 -27.27 20.01 -33.70
N LEU A 7 -27.11 21.32 -33.90
CA LEU A 7 -25.90 22.03 -33.48
C LEU A 7 -25.76 22.08 -31.95
N LEU A 8 -26.87 22.34 -31.25
CA LEU A 8 -26.92 22.39 -29.78
C LEU A 8 -26.62 21.04 -29.13
N THR A 9 -27.06 19.93 -29.73
CA THR A 9 -26.78 18.58 -29.22
C THR A 9 -25.33 18.16 -29.41
N VAL A 10 -24.69 18.51 -30.54
CA VAL A 10 -23.25 18.28 -30.75
C VAL A 10 -22.40 19.11 -29.78
N PHE A 11 -22.75 20.38 -29.58
CA PHE A 11 -22.07 21.23 -28.59
C PHE A 11 -22.24 20.72 -27.16
N ALA A 12 -23.44 20.25 -26.78
CA ALA A 12 -23.68 19.64 -25.48
C ALA A 12 -22.85 18.36 -25.27
N PHE A 13 -22.69 17.52 -26.29
CA PHE A 13 -21.85 16.33 -26.24
C PHE A 13 -20.35 16.65 -26.10
N ILE A 14 -19.85 17.68 -26.79
CA ILE A 14 -18.46 18.15 -26.65
C ILE A 14 -18.22 18.71 -25.24
N LEU A 15 -19.17 19.49 -24.71
CA LEU A 15 -19.11 20.02 -23.35
C LEU A 15 -19.16 18.91 -22.28
N LEU A 16 -19.95 17.86 -22.51
CA LEU A 16 -20.03 16.69 -21.61
C LEU A 16 -18.74 15.85 -21.63
N TRP A 17 -18.03 15.78 -22.76
CA TRP A 17 -16.78 15.03 -22.86
C TRP A 17 -15.59 15.76 -22.19
N SER A 18 -15.56 17.09 -22.26
CA SER A 18 -14.50 17.90 -21.62
C SER A 18 -14.70 18.14 -20.11
N ALA A 19 -15.84 17.78 -19.54
CA ALA A 19 -16.13 17.99 -18.12
C ALA A 19 -15.47 16.94 -17.19
N CYS A 20 -15.02 15.81 -17.73
CA CYS A 20 -14.37 14.76 -16.93
C CYS A 20 -12.86 15.03 -16.85
N LYS A 21 -12.45 15.87 -15.90
CA LYS A 21 -11.04 15.95 -15.48
C LYS A 21 -10.74 14.74 -14.61
N LYS A 22 -9.71 13.96 -14.93
CA LYS A 22 -9.17 12.98 -13.98
C LYS A 22 -8.62 13.76 -12.79
N ASP A 23 -9.16 13.53 -11.60
CA ASP A 23 -8.59 14.09 -10.38
C ASP A 23 -7.19 13.51 -10.20
N THR A 24 -6.16 14.34 -10.39
CA THR A 24 -4.81 13.99 -9.94
C THR A 24 -4.86 13.96 -8.42
N PRO A 25 -4.51 12.85 -7.75
CA PRO A 25 -4.50 12.78 -6.30
C PRO A 25 -3.59 13.89 -5.74
N PRO A 26 -3.95 14.50 -4.60
CA PRO A 26 -3.21 15.63 -4.06
C PRO A 26 -1.85 15.15 -3.53
N GLY A 27 -0.75 15.68 -4.11
CA GLY A 27 0.60 15.70 -3.51
C GLY A 27 1.09 14.40 -2.84
N GLU A 28 2.05 14.56 -1.93
CA GLU A 28 2.43 13.49 -0.99
C GLU A 28 1.39 13.40 0.13
N VAL A 29 1.06 12.18 0.56
CA VAL A 29 0.14 11.91 1.66
C VAL A 29 0.86 11.17 2.79
N MET A 30 0.53 11.51 4.03
CA MET A 30 1.16 10.94 5.22
C MET A 30 0.20 9.99 5.93
N TYR A 31 0.70 8.83 6.34
CA TYR A 31 -0.04 7.83 7.10
C TYR A 31 0.71 7.46 8.37
N THR A 32 -0.06 7.11 9.41
CA THR A 32 0.47 6.45 10.61
C THR A 32 0.23 4.96 10.49
N VAL A 33 1.30 4.18 10.62
CA VAL A 33 1.24 2.72 10.68
C VAL A 33 1.52 2.28 12.11
N THR A 34 0.60 1.52 12.70
CA THR A 34 0.73 0.95 14.04
C THR A 34 0.80 -0.56 13.95
N PHE A 35 1.89 -1.14 14.44
CA PHE A 35 2.01 -2.58 14.65
C PHE A 35 1.59 -2.93 16.09
N SER A 36 0.70 -3.90 16.24
CA SER A 36 0.27 -4.42 17.55
C SER A 36 0.44 -5.92 17.56
N GLY A 37 1.47 -6.40 18.26
CA GLY A 37 1.75 -7.82 18.40
C GLY A 37 0.76 -8.50 19.35
N THR A 38 0.21 -9.64 18.93
CA THR A 38 -0.71 -10.48 19.72
C THR A 38 -0.06 -11.80 20.17
N TRP A 39 1.26 -11.91 20.04
CA TRP A 39 2.01 -13.07 20.51
C TRP A 39 2.22 -12.96 22.02
N THR A 40 1.39 -13.68 22.78
CA THR A 40 1.38 -13.69 24.25
C THR A 40 1.52 -15.12 24.78
N SER A 41 1.98 -15.28 26.02
CA SER A 41 2.05 -16.59 26.69
C SER A 41 0.69 -17.21 26.97
N GLN A 42 -0.39 -16.42 26.94
CA GLN A 42 -1.76 -16.92 27.08
C GLN A 42 -2.28 -17.52 25.77
N ASP A 43 -2.10 -16.82 24.66
CA ASP A 43 -2.61 -17.24 23.35
C ASP A 43 -1.66 -18.24 22.64
N HIS A 44 -0.36 -18.20 22.97
CA HIS A 44 0.67 -19.06 22.41
C HIS A 44 1.54 -19.67 23.53
N PRO A 45 0.98 -20.58 24.35
CA PRO A 45 1.62 -21.03 25.59
C PRO A 45 2.77 -22.03 25.38
N THR A 46 2.74 -22.81 24.30
CA THR A 46 3.74 -23.85 24.04
C THR A 46 5.09 -23.21 23.72
N ASP A 47 6.12 -23.55 24.49
CA ASP A 47 7.50 -23.09 24.34
C ASP A 47 7.65 -21.56 24.26
N TYR A 48 6.77 -20.81 24.95
CA TYR A 48 6.81 -19.34 24.94
C TYR A 48 8.12 -18.82 25.59
N PRO A 49 8.94 -18.03 24.87
CA PRO A 49 10.20 -17.54 25.41
C PRO A 49 10.01 -16.57 26.57
N SER A 50 10.86 -16.67 27.59
CA SER A 50 10.85 -15.73 28.72
C SER A 50 11.23 -14.29 28.32
N ASN A 51 11.95 -14.12 27.21
CA ASN A 51 12.36 -12.83 26.64
C ASN A 51 11.68 -12.53 25.30
N ALA A 52 10.47 -13.04 25.06
CA ALA A 52 9.76 -12.84 23.79
C ALA A 52 9.66 -11.34 23.45
N HIS A 53 10.09 -10.99 22.24
CA HIS A 53 10.09 -9.63 21.72
C HIS A 53 9.95 -9.66 20.19
N PHE A 54 9.57 -8.52 19.63
CA PHE A 54 9.69 -8.25 18.20
C PHE A 54 10.91 -7.35 17.99
N SER A 55 11.61 -7.56 16.89
CA SER A 55 12.61 -6.61 16.38
C SER A 55 11.94 -5.28 15.99
N LYS A 56 12.74 -4.27 15.68
CA LYS A 56 12.22 -2.99 15.16
C LYS A 56 11.43 -3.23 13.88
N ALA A 57 10.33 -2.50 13.70
CA ALA A 57 9.56 -2.53 12.47
C ALA A 57 10.33 -1.84 11.33
N VAL A 58 10.31 -2.45 10.15
CA VAL A 58 10.94 -1.92 8.93
C VAL A 58 9.90 -1.94 7.81
N GLY A 59 9.81 -0.86 7.05
CA GLY A 59 8.84 -0.74 5.96
C GLY A 59 9.16 0.42 5.01
N TRP A 60 8.52 0.40 3.85
CA TRP A 60 8.70 1.37 2.78
C TRP A 60 7.37 1.66 2.08
N SER A 61 7.18 2.90 1.65
CA SER A 61 6.20 3.22 0.62
C SER A 61 6.82 2.94 -0.75
N HIS A 62 6.12 2.20 -1.61
CA HIS A 62 6.66 1.82 -2.93
C HIS A 62 5.57 1.78 -4.01
N GLU A 63 6.00 1.84 -5.27
CA GLU A 63 5.10 1.70 -6.42
C GLU A 63 4.61 0.25 -6.59
N ALA A 64 3.47 0.08 -7.27
CA ALA A 64 2.95 -1.24 -7.60
C ALA A 64 3.94 -2.03 -8.46
N GLY A 65 4.14 -3.31 -8.12
CA GLY A 65 5.06 -4.22 -8.83
C GLY A 65 6.48 -4.28 -8.26
N ALA A 66 6.85 -3.41 -7.31
CA ALA A 66 8.06 -3.61 -6.52
C ALA A 66 7.83 -4.71 -5.48
N THR A 67 8.74 -5.70 -5.43
CA THR A 67 8.69 -6.84 -4.50
C THR A 67 9.96 -6.85 -3.63
N PHE A 68 9.80 -6.83 -2.31
CA PHE A 68 10.92 -6.85 -1.35
C PHE A 68 11.10 -8.21 -0.68
N PHE A 69 10.00 -8.96 -0.52
CA PHE A 69 9.97 -10.35 -0.11
C PHE A 69 8.71 -10.99 -0.70
N GLU A 70 8.79 -12.28 -1.04
CA GLU A 70 7.69 -13.04 -1.64
C GLU A 70 7.75 -14.49 -1.14
N LEU A 71 6.58 -15.07 -0.90
CA LEU A 71 6.48 -16.46 -0.47
C LEU A 71 7.06 -17.40 -1.54
N GLY A 72 7.88 -18.35 -1.11
CA GLY A 72 8.52 -19.32 -2.00
C GLY A 72 9.77 -18.80 -2.72
N GLN A 73 10.15 -17.53 -2.53
CA GLN A 73 11.40 -16.98 -3.04
C GLN A 73 12.51 -16.98 -1.99
N LEU A 74 13.76 -16.95 -2.43
CA LEU A 74 14.90 -16.79 -1.54
C LEU A 74 14.94 -15.37 -0.96
N ALA A 75 15.26 -15.27 0.33
CA ALA A 75 15.50 -13.99 0.98
C ALA A 75 16.73 -13.30 0.37
N THR A 76 16.64 -11.97 0.24
CA THR A 76 17.82 -11.14 -0.01
C THR A 76 18.72 -11.12 1.22
N GLU A 77 19.99 -10.71 1.06
CA GLU A 77 20.92 -10.65 2.20
C GLU A 77 20.40 -9.74 3.33
N GLY A 78 19.81 -8.59 2.99
CA GLY A 78 19.23 -7.69 4.00
C GLY A 78 18.05 -8.31 4.74
N VAL A 79 17.15 -9.00 4.03
CA VAL A 79 16.03 -9.72 4.67
C VAL A 79 16.55 -10.85 5.56
N LYS A 80 17.60 -11.56 5.12
CA LYS A 80 18.25 -12.60 5.92
C LYS A 80 18.82 -12.04 7.22
N VAL A 81 19.62 -10.98 7.15
CA VAL A 81 20.20 -10.34 8.35
C VAL A 81 19.09 -9.90 9.28
N MET A 82 18.07 -9.19 8.78
CA MET A 82 16.94 -8.76 9.60
C MET A 82 16.21 -9.94 10.26
N ALA A 83 16.00 -11.05 9.55
CA ALA A 83 15.32 -12.23 10.07
C ALA A 83 16.15 -13.01 11.10
N GLU A 84 17.47 -13.05 10.94
CA GLU A 84 18.37 -13.84 11.79
C GLU A 84 18.87 -13.06 13.01
N THR A 85 19.00 -11.74 12.92
CA THR A 85 19.62 -10.89 13.96
C THR A 85 18.67 -9.84 14.53
N GLY A 86 17.61 -9.48 13.81
CA GLY A 86 16.72 -8.38 14.18
C GLY A 86 17.34 -6.99 14.04
N ASP A 87 18.48 -6.85 13.34
CA ASP A 87 19.19 -5.60 13.10
C ASP A 87 19.20 -5.26 11.60
N PRO A 88 18.33 -4.35 11.14
CA PRO A 88 18.12 -4.08 9.71
C PRO A 88 19.23 -3.28 9.02
#